data_AF-G9B0X0-F1
#
_entry.id   AF-G9B0X0-F1
#
_cell.length_a   1.000
_cell.length_b   1.000
_cell.length_c   1.000
_cell.angle_alpha   90.00
_cell.angle_beta   90.00
_cell.angle_gamma   90.00
#
_symmetry.space_group_name_H-M   'P 1'
#
loop_
_entity.id
_entity.type
_entity.pdbx_description
1 polymer ?
#
loop_
_entity_poly.entity_id
_entity_poly.type
_entity_poly.pdbx_seq_one_letter_code
_entity_poly.pdbx_strand_id
1 'polypeptide(L)'
;MNLMLALLTNFTLASLLVIIAFWLPQLNVYSEKTSPYECGFDPMGSARLPFSMKFFLVAITFLLFDLEIALLLPLPWASQTNNLGTMLTMALFLILLLAASLAYEWTQKGLEWTE
;
A
#
# COMPACT_ATOMS: atom_id res chain seq x y z
N MET A 1 12.05 -3.46 25.68
CA MET A 1 11.20 -2.58 26.51
C MET A 1 11.00 -1.21 25.88
N ASN A 2 12.07 -0.47 25.54
CA ASN A 2 11.98 0.92 25.05
C ASN A 2 11.17 1.09 23.75
N LEU A 3 11.34 0.19 22.77
CA LEU A 3 10.53 0.21 21.54
C LEU A 3 9.05 -0.03 21.83
N MET A 4 8.73 -1.00 22.68
CA MET A 4 7.34 -1.29 23.08
C MET A 4 6.72 -0.11 23.83
N LEU A 5 7.50 0.55 24.70
CA LEU A 5 7.07 1.76 25.39
C LEU A 5 6.80 2.90 24.39
N ALA A 6 7.66 3.11 23.40
CA ALA A 6 7.48 4.12 22.36
C ALA A 6 6.24 3.86 21.48
N LEU A 7 6.00 2.61 21.10
CA LEU A 7 4.80 2.22 20.36
C LEU A 7 3.54 2.45 21.19
N LEU A 8 3.58 2.11 22.49
CA LEU A 8 2.47 2.35 23.41
C LEU A 8 2.20 3.84 23.59
N THR A 9 3.22 4.67 23.75
CA THR A 9 3.05 6.13 23.87
C THR A 9 2.45 6.73 22.60
N ASN A 10 2.87 6.28 21.43
CA ASN A 10 2.32 6.77 20.15
C ASN A 10 0.85 6.37 19.99
N PHE A 11 0.51 5.12 20.28
CA PHE A 11 -0.86 4.63 20.20
C PHE A 11 -1.79 5.36 21.18
N THR A 12 -1.35 5.50 22.44
CA THR A 12 -2.11 6.21 23.47
C THR A 12 -2.32 7.68 23.10
N LEU A 13 -1.30 8.38 22.61
CA LEU A 13 -1.41 9.76 22.15
C LEU A 13 -2.41 9.89 20.99
N ALA A 14 -2.32 9.01 19.98
CA ALA A 14 -3.25 9.01 18.85
C ALA A 14 -4.70 8.77 19.31
N SER A 15 -4.91 7.79 20.21
CA SER A 15 -6.24 7.51 20.76
C SER A 15 -6.79 8.67 21.59
N LEU A 16 -5.94 9.36 22.37
CA LEU A 16 -6.33 10.52 23.17
C LEU A 16 -6.78 11.67 22.27
N LEU A 17 -6.03 11.95 21.19
CA LEU A 17 -6.40 12.98 20.21
C LEU A 17 -7.73 12.65 19.53
N VAL A 18 -7.97 11.38 19.19
CA VAL A 18 -9.25 10.92 18.64
C VAL A 18 -10.39 11.13 19.65
N ILE A 19 -10.19 10.79 20.92
CA ILE A 19 -11.19 11.03 21.98
C ILE A 19 -11.47 12.53 22.10
N ILE A 20 -10.45 13.38 22.18
CA ILE A 20 -10.66 14.83 22.26
C ILE A 20 -11.44 15.33 21.02
N ALA A 21 -11.08 14.86 19.82
CA ALA A 21 -11.74 15.25 18.58
C ALA A 21 -13.22 14.85 18.52
N PHE A 22 -13.61 13.71 19.10
CA PHE A 22 -15.01 13.27 19.13
C PHE A 22 -15.83 13.91 20.25
N TRP A 23 -15.22 14.19 21.41
CA TRP A 23 -15.94 14.60 22.62
C TRP A 23 -15.93 16.10 22.90
N LEU A 24 -14.97 16.86 22.35
CA LEU A 24 -14.89 18.32 22.50
C LEU A 24 -15.91 19.12 21.65
N PRO A 25 -16.25 18.74 20.40
CA PRO A 25 -17.21 19.50 19.59
C PRO A 25 -18.66 19.25 20.01
N GLN A 26 -19.54 20.21 19.70
CA GLN A 26 -20.98 20.06 19.91
C GLN A 26 -21.59 19.12 18.86
N LEU A 27 -22.10 17.97 19.32
CA LEU A 27 -22.70 16.94 18.47
C LEU A 27 -24.22 17.16 18.31
N ASN A 28 -24.61 18.06 17.41
CA ASN A 28 -26.02 18.18 17.00
C ASN A 28 -26.27 17.30 15.76
N VAL A 29 -26.91 16.15 15.97
CA VAL A 29 -27.25 15.17 14.91
C VAL A 29 -28.65 15.47 14.37
N TYR A 30 -28.74 15.75 13.07
CA TYR A 30 -30.00 15.87 12.32
C TYR A 30 -29.82 15.22 10.94
N SER A 31 -30.93 14.87 10.26
CA SER A 31 -30.93 14.08 9.02
C SER A 31 -29.96 14.63 7.96
N GLU A 32 -29.97 15.95 7.72
CA GLU A 32 -29.11 16.62 6.73
C GLU A 32 -27.61 16.63 7.08
N LYS A 33 -27.24 16.47 8.36
CA LYS A 33 -25.84 16.32 8.76
C LYS A 33 -25.33 14.90 8.61
N THR A 34 -26.26 13.94 8.55
CA THR A 34 -25.98 12.51 8.40
C THR A 34 -26.17 12.01 6.96
N SER A 35 -26.76 12.83 6.07
CA SER A 35 -26.90 12.51 4.66
C SER A 35 -25.55 12.59 3.93
N PRO A 36 -25.35 11.79 2.87
CA PRO A 36 -24.14 11.85 2.07
C PRO A 36 -24.03 13.20 1.34
N TYR A 37 -22.83 13.76 1.31
CA TYR A 37 -22.56 15.03 0.64
C TYR A 37 -22.17 14.81 -0.82
N GLU A 38 -23.01 15.24 -1.77
CA GLU A 38 -22.71 15.25 -3.22
C GLU A 38 -22.72 16.70 -3.73
N CYS A 39 -21.77 17.52 -3.26
CA CYS A 39 -21.61 18.93 -3.68
C CYS A 39 -22.86 19.80 -3.46
N GLY A 40 -23.67 19.49 -2.43
CA GLY A 40 -24.91 20.20 -2.12
C GLY A 40 -26.16 19.66 -2.84
N PHE A 41 -26.04 18.57 -3.58
CA PHE A 41 -27.15 17.86 -4.20
C PHE A 41 -27.45 16.54 -3.49
N ASP A 42 -28.69 16.08 -3.63
CA ASP A 42 -29.08 14.73 -3.25
C ASP A 42 -28.35 13.71 -4.12
N PRO A 43 -27.90 12.59 -3.54
CA PRO A 43 -27.10 11.63 -4.28
C PRO A 43 -27.88 11.02 -5.44
N MET A 44 -27.31 11.07 -6.64
CA MET A 44 -27.95 10.58 -7.87
C MET A 44 -27.98 9.04 -7.94
N GLY A 45 -27.27 8.36 -7.05
CA GLY A 45 -27.22 6.90 -6.94
C GLY A 45 -26.30 6.43 -5.82
N SER A 46 -25.95 5.14 -5.84
CA SER A 46 -24.97 4.62 -4.88
C SER A 46 -23.55 5.06 -5.23
N ALA A 47 -22.73 5.40 -4.24
CA ALA A 47 -21.29 5.65 -4.41
C ALA A 47 -20.47 4.41 -4.86
N ARG A 48 -21.11 3.25 -5.03
CA ARG A 48 -20.49 2.04 -5.58
C ARG A 48 -20.40 2.15 -7.09
N LEU A 49 -19.30 2.74 -7.55
CA LEU A 49 -18.96 2.84 -8.96
C LEU A 49 -18.36 1.51 -9.47
N PRO A 50 -18.52 1.18 -10.75
CA PRO A 50 -17.78 0.08 -11.35
C PRO A 50 -16.28 0.33 -11.18
N PHE A 51 -15.58 -0.66 -10.62
CA PHE A 51 -14.15 -0.56 -10.35
C PHE A 51 -13.35 -0.65 -11.65
N SER A 52 -12.33 0.20 -11.81
CA SER A 52 -11.50 0.14 -12.99
C SER A 52 -10.56 -1.08 -12.93
N MET A 53 -10.55 -1.89 -14.00
CA MET A 53 -9.65 -3.05 -14.08
C MET A 53 -8.17 -2.65 -14.08
N LYS A 54 -7.84 -1.39 -14.42
CA LYS A 54 -6.47 -0.87 -14.40
C LYS A 54 -5.92 -0.81 -12.97
N PHE A 55 -6.70 -0.30 -12.00
CA PHE A 55 -6.27 -0.29 -10.60
C PHE A 55 -6.14 -1.71 -10.03
N PHE A 56 -6.96 -2.64 -10.49
CA PHE A 56 -6.84 -4.05 -10.12
C PHE A 56 -5.50 -4.64 -10.60
N LEU A 57 -5.13 -4.39 -11.85
CA LEU A 57 -3.90 -4.90 -12.44
C LEU A 57 -2.67 -4.36 -11.70
N VAL A 58 -2.65 -3.06 -11.37
CA VAL A 58 -1.59 -2.45 -10.55
C VAL A 58 -1.49 -3.08 -9.17
N ALA A 59 -2.61 -3.44 -8.53
CA ALA A 59 -2.58 -4.10 -7.23
C ALA A 59 -1.97 -5.51 -7.29
N ILE A 60 -2.23 -6.27 -8.37
CA ILE A 60 -1.62 -7.59 -8.59
C ILE A 60 -0.12 -7.43 -8.84
N THR A 61 0.29 -6.47 -9.65
CA THR A 61 1.72 -6.32 -10.00
C THR A 61 2.52 -5.78 -8.83
N PHE A 62 1.92 -4.91 -8.01
CA PHE A 62 2.44 -4.57 -6.69
C PHE A 62 2.64 -5.81 -5.81
N LEU A 63 1.65 -6.69 -5.70
CA LEU A 63 1.76 -7.91 -4.88
C LEU A 63 2.90 -8.82 -5.34
N LEU A 64 3.04 -9.03 -6.66
CA LEU A 64 4.10 -9.87 -7.22
C LEU A 64 5.49 -9.26 -6.99
N PHE A 65 5.65 -7.96 -7.23
CA PHE A 65 6.93 -7.28 -6.97
C PHE A 65 7.28 -7.23 -5.48
N ASP A 66 6.30 -7.09 -4.59
CA ASP A 66 6.54 -7.13 -3.14
C ASP A 66 7.09 -8.51 -2.70
N LEU A 67 6.58 -9.61 -3.29
CA LEU A 67 7.13 -10.95 -3.05
C LEU A 67 8.57 -11.07 -3.55
N GLU A 68 8.89 -10.55 -4.74
CA GLU A 68 10.26 -10.57 -5.27
C GLU A 68 11.21 -9.69 -4.44
N ILE A 69 10.75 -8.53 -3.95
CA ILE A 69 11.52 -7.67 -3.05
C ILE A 69 11.77 -8.36 -1.71
N ALA A 70 10.77 -9.06 -1.17
CA ALA A 70 10.93 -9.85 0.06
C ALA A 70 12.02 -10.94 -0.10
N LEU A 71 12.14 -11.54 -1.29
CA LEU A 71 13.22 -12.49 -1.62
C LEU A 71 14.60 -11.81 -1.75
N LEU A 72 14.65 -10.54 -2.16
CA LEU A 72 15.89 -9.75 -2.26
C LEU A 72 16.33 -9.13 -0.91
N LEU A 73 15.41 -8.96 0.04
CA LEU A 73 15.69 -8.36 1.36
C LEU A 73 16.86 -9.01 2.14
N PRO A 74 17.05 -10.35 2.17
CA PRO A 74 18.16 -10.97 2.90
C PRO A 74 19.54 -10.86 2.21
N LEU A 75 19.66 -10.20 1.05
CA LEU A 75 20.94 -10.08 0.33
C LEU A 75 22.10 -9.48 1.16
N PRO A 76 21.91 -8.47 2.03
CA PRO A 76 22.99 -7.96 2.87
C PRO A 76 23.59 -9.03 3.78
N TRP A 77 22.76 -9.92 4.34
CA TRP A 77 23.24 -11.05 5.15
C TRP A 77 23.88 -12.13 4.27
N ALA A 78 23.30 -12.42 3.11
CA ALA A 78 23.85 -13.40 2.17
C ALA A 78 25.24 -13.01 1.63
N SER A 79 25.56 -11.70 1.60
CA SER A 79 26.85 -11.18 1.13
C SER A 79 28.04 -11.62 1.99
N GLN A 80 27.78 -12.08 3.22
CA GLN A 80 28.81 -12.53 4.16
C GLN A 80 29.14 -14.02 4.01
N THR A 81 28.55 -14.71 3.03
CA THR A 81 28.76 -16.14 2.81
C THR A 81 30.13 -16.44 2.20
N ASN A 82 30.69 -17.62 2.50
CA ASN A 82 31.98 -18.05 1.96
C ASN A 82 31.97 -18.26 0.43
N ASN A 83 30.79 -18.47 -0.17
CA ASN A 83 30.63 -18.70 -1.60
C ASN A 83 30.02 -17.47 -2.30
N LEU A 84 30.85 -16.44 -2.46
CA LEU A 84 30.48 -15.19 -3.10
C LEU A 84 30.05 -15.37 -4.57
N GLY A 85 30.63 -16.34 -5.29
CA GLY A 85 30.30 -16.61 -6.69
C GLY A 85 28.85 -17.08 -6.86
N THR A 86 28.40 -18.03 -6.03
CA THR A 86 27.01 -18.50 -6.07
C THR A 86 26.03 -17.43 -5.56
N MET A 87 26.42 -16.65 -4.56
CA MET A 87 25.57 -15.57 -4.05
C MET A 87 25.34 -14.49 -5.10
N LEU A 88 26.41 -14.02 -5.76
CA LEU A 88 26.32 -12.98 -6.78
C LEU A 88 25.50 -13.44 -7.99
N THR A 89 25.70 -14.68 -8.45
CA THR A 89 24.95 -15.23 -9.59
C THR A 89 23.46 -15.34 -9.28
N MET A 90 23.08 -15.83 -8.10
CA MET A 90 21.67 -15.92 -7.70
C MET A 90 21.05 -14.54 -7.47
N ALA A 91 21.78 -13.59 -6.88
CA ALA A 91 21.31 -12.23 -6.67
C ALA A 91 21.03 -11.51 -7.99
N LEU A 92 21.98 -11.58 -8.93
CA LEU A 92 21.80 -11.02 -10.27
C LEU A 92 20.67 -11.70 -11.04
N PHE A 93 20.50 -13.02 -10.88
CA PHE A 93 19.40 -13.75 -11.48
C PHE A 93 18.03 -13.27 -10.96
N LEU A 94 17.88 -13.09 -9.64
CA LEU A 94 16.64 -12.56 -9.05
C LEU A 94 16.34 -11.13 -9.50
N ILE A 95 17.35 -10.25 -9.56
CA ILE A 95 17.18 -8.88 -10.05
C ILE A 95 16.80 -8.87 -11.53
N LEU A 96 17.40 -9.75 -12.33
CA LEU A 96 17.07 -9.88 -13.75
C LEU A 96 15.65 -10.38 -13.93
N LEU A 97 15.18 -11.34 -13.12
CA LEU A 97 13.78 -11.80 -13.14
C LEU A 97 12.80 -10.65 -12.87
N LEU A 98 13.07 -9.82 -11.85
CA LEU A 98 12.25 -8.64 -11.55
C LEU A 98 12.27 -7.62 -12.69
N ALA A 99 13.44 -7.37 -13.28
CA ALA A 99 13.53 -6.48 -14.43
C ALA A 99 12.80 -7.05 -15.67
N ALA A 100 12.83 -8.37 -15.86
CA ALA A 100 12.16 -9.05 -16.96
C ALA A 100 10.64 -9.07 -16.77
N SER A 101 10.13 -9.28 -15.55
CA SER A 101 8.70 -9.23 -15.25
C SER A 101 8.15 -7.82 -15.49
N LEU A 102 8.85 -6.78 -15.06
CA LEU A 102 8.51 -5.38 -15.37
C LEU A 102 8.55 -5.09 -16.87
N ALA A 103 9.61 -5.51 -17.56
CA ALA A 103 9.73 -5.31 -19.00
C ALA A 103 8.58 -6.00 -19.76
N TYR A 104 8.21 -7.21 -19.35
CA TYR A 104 7.07 -7.94 -19.93
C TYR A 104 5.77 -7.16 -19.73
N GLU A 105 5.45 -6.74 -18.50
CA GLU A 105 4.24 -5.98 -18.20
C GLU A 105 4.16 -4.66 -19.00
N TRP A 106 5.30 -3.97 -19.15
CA TRP A 106 5.41 -2.76 -19.95
C TRP A 106 5.12 -3.04 -21.43
N THR A 107 5.70 -4.09 -22.01
CA THR A 107 5.45 -4.44 -23.43
C THR A 107 4.00 -4.85 -23.69
N GLN A 108 3.32 -5.43 -22.70
CA GLN A 108 1.91 -5.80 -22.79
C GLN A 108 0.95 -4.63 -22.54
N LYS A 109 1.46 -3.40 -22.40
CA LYS A 109 0.66 -2.19 -22.17
C LYS A 109 -0.19 -2.25 -20.90
N GLY A 110 0.13 -3.13 -19.94
CA GLY A 110 -0.58 -3.22 -18.66
C GLY A 110 -0.48 -1.92 -17.84
N LEU A 111 0.59 -1.17 -18.08
CA LEU A 111 0.90 0.10 -17.44
C LEU A 111 0.55 1.32 -18.32
N GLU A 112 0.00 1.14 -19.53
CA GLU A 112 -0.40 2.27 -20.37
C GLU A 112 -1.69 2.92 -19.82
N TRP A 113 -1.55 4.14 -19.35
CA TRP A 113 -2.66 4.98 -18.95
C TRP A 113 -3.06 5.83 -20.14
N THR A 114 -3.84 5.26 -21.04
CA THR A 114 -4.66 6.07 -21.95
C THR A 114 -5.93 6.43 -21.20
N GLU A 115 -6.21 7.72 -21.11
CA GLU A 115 -7.60 8.19 -21.03
C GLU A 115 -8.41 7.63 -22.22
#